data_AF-A0A6P8ZQQ5-F1
#
_entry.id   AF-A0A6P8ZQQ5-F1
#
_cell.length_a   1.000
_cell.length_b   1.000
_cell.length_c   1.000
_cell.angle_alpha   90.00
_cell.angle_beta   90.00
_cell.angle_gamma   90.00
#
_symmetry.space_group_name_H-M   'P 1'
#
loop_
_entity.id
_entity.type
_entity.pdbx_description
1 polymer ?
#
loop_
_entity_poly.entity_id
_entity_poly.type
_entity_poly.pdbx_seq_one_letter_code
_entity_poly.pdbx_strand_id
1 'polypeptide(L)'
;MSLNPMSASRLNMRLKRRLYTLAFIAVSVIIILVIWKQITLKSKDNTETSIPEGKGLARNYSSIESLITVVIRDFEHYDNDVVETVKSLLKTVPGLKVIIVSNSPIYPPLQWKYFDHSAVKVINLKLEVGGYKEDRDLLYHVQTKYICFVPDSVRPMTRNSFVTLLKGLDEPNVHILAAPVSEVSLTSCQKMDLQALKWTLVYNITPSELFCDGVTGKHVLLVEKEALMKLPDPLILPFPDALYIQAKAKNMKTRLLRTVVWSSGRPLLQSQHILWKKHRLNQERQQRMFERLSIKRVVRGGKDEWYGCTRESARCFGTVVGDTPSYLLEGKWTPPCCLNALRTTARHVFKQLQIAGIRHWLEGGSLLGAMRSFDILPWDYDVDLGFMREDLPKLSWLLRASKSPVVDTEGFVWEKATEGDFYRVQFSRSNRLHVDLFPFYNKNGTMTKDTWFKTHKQDREFPAHFLNPLSTISFIGLNVSAPNNIREFLELKFGHGVVERPAYPNERLLKFPVELIPTTQRTPDHLDMGYY
;
A
#
# COMPACT_ATOMS: atom_id res chain seq x y z
N MET A 1 -64.06 22.49 58.03
CA MET A 1 -63.37 21.82 56.89
C MET A 1 -61.90 21.71 57.21
N SER A 2 -61.42 20.51 57.54
CA SER A 2 -60.02 20.24 57.87
C SER A 2 -59.15 20.29 56.62
N LEU A 3 -58.18 21.20 56.57
CA LEU A 3 -57.16 21.21 55.53
C LEU A 3 -55.99 20.30 55.95
N ASN A 4 -55.78 19.26 55.15
CA ASN A 4 -54.76 18.22 55.32
C ASN A 4 -53.32 18.76 55.47
N PRO A 5 -52.54 18.30 56.45
CA PRO A 5 -51.12 18.68 56.60
C PRO A 5 -50.17 18.00 55.58
N MET A 6 -50.68 17.20 54.63
CA MET A 6 -49.85 16.41 53.69
C MET A 6 -49.34 17.17 52.44
N SER A 7 -49.76 18.41 52.20
CA SER A 7 -49.36 19.16 50.98
C SER A 7 -48.04 19.94 51.13
N ALA A 8 -47.75 20.44 52.33
CA ALA A 8 -46.54 21.24 52.60
C ALA A 8 -45.24 20.40 52.60
N SER A 9 -45.31 19.11 52.94
CA SER A 9 -44.12 18.23 53.01
C SER A 9 -43.63 17.80 51.62
N ARG A 10 -44.52 17.63 50.62
CA ARG A 10 -44.14 17.24 49.25
C ARG A 10 -43.53 18.38 48.44
N LEU A 11 -43.95 19.62 48.68
CA LEU A 11 -43.38 20.80 48.02
C LEU A 11 -41.95 21.07 48.49
N ASN A 12 -41.70 20.92 49.80
CA ASN A 12 -40.39 21.09 50.41
C ASN A 12 -39.40 19.99 49.96
N MET A 13 -39.88 18.77 49.73
CA MET A 13 -39.06 17.65 49.23
C MET A 13 -38.64 17.84 47.76
N ARG A 14 -39.51 18.39 46.91
CA ARG A 14 -39.18 18.70 45.50
C ARG A 14 -38.21 19.87 45.38
N LEU A 15 -38.34 20.89 46.23
CA LEU A 15 -37.42 22.02 46.27
C LEU A 15 -36.03 21.59 46.77
N LYS A 16 -35.98 20.78 47.84
CA LYS A 16 -34.74 20.16 48.31
C LYS A 16 -34.08 19.30 47.23
N ARG A 17 -34.86 18.47 46.52
CA ARG A 17 -34.33 17.63 45.45
C ARG A 17 -33.72 18.47 44.32
N ARG A 18 -34.37 19.55 43.89
CA ARG A 18 -33.82 20.49 42.89
C ARG A 18 -32.56 21.21 43.36
N LEU A 19 -32.52 21.61 44.64
CA LEU A 19 -31.32 22.19 45.26
C LEU A 19 -30.17 21.18 45.31
N TYR A 20 -30.43 19.91 45.63
CA TYR A 20 -29.43 18.84 45.56
C TYR A 20 -28.96 18.57 44.13
N THR A 21 -29.85 18.58 43.14
CA THR A 21 -29.44 18.40 41.73
C THR A 21 -28.59 19.58 41.25
N LEU A 22 -28.96 20.81 41.60
CA LEU A 22 -28.19 22.01 41.25
C LEU A 22 -26.83 22.04 41.95
N ALA A 23 -26.78 21.66 43.24
CA ALA A 23 -25.52 21.52 43.97
C ALA A 23 -24.64 20.42 43.37
N PHE A 24 -25.21 19.28 42.98
CA PHE A 24 -24.47 18.20 42.32
C PHE A 24 -23.90 18.63 40.96
N ILE A 25 -24.67 19.36 40.16
CA ILE A 25 -24.20 19.93 38.88
C ILE A 25 -23.08 20.94 39.13
N ALA A 26 -23.24 21.84 40.10
CA ALA A 26 -22.21 22.82 40.45
C ALA A 26 -20.91 22.16 40.90
N VAL A 27 -21.00 21.14 41.77
CA VAL A 27 -19.83 20.36 42.21
C VAL A 27 -19.19 19.61 41.04
N SER A 28 -19.99 19.01 40.16
CA SER A 28 -19.48 18.31 38.97
C SER A 28 -18.76 19.25 38.01
N VAL A 29 -19.28 20.46 37.80
CA VAL A 29 -18.63 21.51 36.99
C VAL A 29 -17.33 21.96 37.64
N ILE A 30 -17.30 22.14 38.97
CA ILE A 30 -16.07 22.49 39.70
C ILE A 30 -15.03 21.37 39.57
N ILE A 31 -15.43 20.10 39.70
CA ILE A 31 -14.53 18.95 39.52
C ILE A 31 -13.97 18.92 38.09
N ILE A 32 -14.82 19.14 37.07
CA ILE A 32 -14.37 19.22 35.68
C ILE A 32 -13.38 20.38 35.49
N LEU A 33 -13.65 21.56 36.05
CA LEU A 33 -12.74 22.70 35.99
C LEU A 33 -11.42 22.44 36.72
N VAL A 34 -11.44 21.73 37.85
CA VAL A 34 -10.23 21.34 38.59
C VAL A 34 -9.44 20.28 37.82
N ILE A 35 -10.10 19.29 37.21
CA ILE A 35 -9.45 18.30 36.33
C ILE A 35 -8.87 18.99 35.11
N TRP A 36 -9.59 19.94 34.49
CA TRP A 36 -9.11 20.69 33.33
C TRP A 36 -7.95 21.62 33.70
N LYS A 37 -7.98 22.21 34.91
CA LYS A 37 -6.86 22.96 35.49
C LYS A 37 -5.67 22.05 35.78
N GLN A 38 -5.88 20.84 36.29
CA GLN A 38 -4.79 19.87 36.49
C GLN A 38 -4.23 19.35 35.18
N ILE A 39 -5.04 19.12 34.14
CA ILE A 39 -4.56 18.73 32.80
C ILE A 39 -3.78 19.88 32.16
N THR A 40 -4.23 21.13 32.31
CA THR A 40 -3.50 22.31 31.79
C THR A 40 -2.24 22.62 32.60
N LEU A 41 -2.23 22.37 33.91
CA LEU A 41 -1.03 22.45 34.76
C LEU A 41 -0.06 21.30 34.47
N LYS A 42 -0.54 20.07 34.24
CA LYS A 42 0.30 18.92 33.85
C LYS A 42 0.83 19.04 32.42
N SER A 43 0.09 19.75 31.55
CA SER A 43 0.56 20.20 30.24
C SER A 43 1.65 21.27 30.37
N LYS A 44 1.56 22.16 31.38
CA LYS A 44 2.59 23.16 31.71
C LYS A 44 3.83 22.59 32.41
N ASP A 45 3.67 21.63 33.32
CA ASP A 45 4.77 20.96 34.04
C ASP A 45 5.49 19.92 33.17
N ASN A 46 4.83 19.31 32.18
CA ASN A 46 5.52 18.53 31.14
C ASN A 46 6.23 19.41 30.10
N THR A 47 6.22 20.74 30.26
CA THR A 47 6.98 21.69 29.44
C THR A 47 8.15 22.36 30.15
N GLU A 48 8.49 22.01 31.39
CA GLU A 48 9.68 22.55 32.07
C GLU A 48 10.39 21.50 32.94
N THR A 49 11.19 20.63 32.33
CA THR A 49 12.57 20.26 32.76
C THR A 49 13.11 19.09 31.93
N SER A 50 13.47 19.39 30.69
CA SER A 50 14.80 19.03 30.18
C SER A 50 15.20 20.18 29.30
N ILE A 51 16.08 21.04 29.81
CA ILE A 51 16.78 22.03 29.00
C ILE A 51 17.54 21.21 27.96
N PRO A 52 17.19 21.24 26.67
CA PRO A 52 18.13 20.80 25.66
C PRO A 52 19.18 21.90 25.62
N GLU A 53 20.39 21.58 26.05
CA GLU A 53 21.55 22.44 25.86
C GLU A 53 21.56 22.99 24.41
N GLY A 54 21.49 24.31 24.31
CA GLY A 54 21.93 25.12 23.17
C GLY A 54 21.39 24.77 21.78
N LYS A 55 20.34 25.47 21.34
CA LYS A 55 20.19 25.84 19.91
C LYS A 55 19.92 27.34 19.76
N GLY A 56 20.85 28.12 20.29
CA GLY A 56 21.02 29.54 20.04
C GLY A 56 22.42 29.84 19.51
N LEU A 57 22.95 29.00 18.61
CA LEU A 57 24.16 29.29 17.85
C LEU A 57 23.79 29.25 16.38
N ALA A 58 23.96 30.36 15.66
CA ALA A 58 23.84 30.36 14.20
C ALA A 58 24.80 29.30 13.67
N ARG A 59 24.25 28.17 13.15
CA ARG A 59 25.07 27.10 12.59
C ARG A 59 25.96 27.70 11.51
N ASN A 60 27.27 27.53 11.68
CA ASN A 60 28.21 28.08 10.74
C ASN A 60 28.17 27.26 9.44
N TYR A 61 27.61 27.85 8.40
CA TYR A 61 27.52 27.27 7.06
C TYR A 61 28.67 27.73 6.14
N SER A 62 29.76 28.28 6.70
CA SER A 62 30.92 28.72 5.92
C SER A 62 31.56 27.57 5.13
N SER A 63 31.59 26.37 5.71
CA SER A 63 32.31 25.20 5.18
C SER A 63 31.35 24.14 4.63
N ILE A 64 30.62 24.49 3.57
CA ILE A 64 29.60 23.66 2.91
C ILE A 64 30.16 22.28 2.52
N GLU A 65 31.39 22.25 2.03
CA GLU A 65 32.12 21.06 1.59
C GLU A 65 32.33 20.01 2.70
N SER A 66 32.29 20.42 3.97
CA SER A 66 32.32 19.50 5.12
C SER A 66 30.95 18.95 5.52
N LEU A 67 29.87 19.61 5.07
CA LEU A 67 28.49 19.32 5.48
C LEU A 67 27.71 18.52 4.44
N ILE A 68 28.04 18.67 3.15
CA ILE A 68 27.31 18.09 2.03
C ILE A 68 28.23 17.22 1.16
N THR A 69 27.75 16.02 0.82
CA THR A 69 28.23 15.25 -0.33
C THR A 69 27.16 15.32 -1.42
N VAL A 70 27.55 15.69 -2.63
CA VAL A 70 26.63 15.73 -3.76
C VAL A 70 26.55 14.37 -4.42
N VAL A 71 25.34 13.91 -4.76
CA VAL A 71 25.11 12.63 -5.42
C VAL A 71 24.34 12.85 -6.73
N ILE A 72 24.86 12.33 -7.84
CA ILE A 72 24.15 12.33 -9.13
C ILE A 72 23.65 10.92 -9.39
N ARG A 73 22.33 10.75 -9.33
CA ARG A 73 21.66 9.44 -9.44
C ARG A 73 20.79 9.31 -10.68
N ASP A 74 20.06 10.37 -11.04
CA ASP A 74 19.14 10.40 -12.17
C ASP A 74 19.81 11.02 -13.40
N PHE A 75 20.32 10.15 -14.28
CA PHE A 75 20.92 10.50 -15.57
C PHE A 75 20.83 9.30 -16.53
N GLU A 76 20.95 9.55 -17.84
CA GLU A 76 20.97 8.49 -18.85
C GLU A 76 22.32 8.37 -19.55
N HIS A 77 22.80 7.14 -19.68
CA HIS A 77 24.14 6.89 -20.26
C HIS A 77 24.27 7.42 -21.69
N TYR A 78 23.21 7.29 -22.49
CA TYR A 78 23.21 7.62 -23.91
C TYR A 78 23.06 9.11 -24.23
N ASP A 79 22.58 9.93 -23.29
CA ASP A 79 22.44 11.39 -23.44
C ASP A 79 22.38 12.03 -22.06
N ASN A 80 23.49 12.64 -21.65
CA ASN A 80 23.64 13.27 -20.35
C ASN A 80 24.49 14.54 -20.40
N ASP A 81 24.49 15.26 -19.28
CA ASP A 81 25.24 16.49 -19.05
C ASP A 81 25.98 16.42 -17.70
N VAL A 82 26.35 15.20 -17.28
CA VAL A 82 26.83 14.91 -15.92
C VAL A 82 28.15 15.62 -15.65
N VAL A 83 29.08 15.59 -16.61
CA VAL A 83 30.40 16.23 -16.47
C VAL A 83 30.25 17.73 -16.24
N GLU A 84 29.44 18.41 -17.05
CA GLU A 84 29.25 19.85 -16.92
C GLU A 84 28.42 20.22 -15.67
N THR A 85 27.53 19.34 -15.23
CA THR A 85 26.86 19.44 -13.91
C THR A 85 27.88 19.42 -12.79
N VAL A 86 28.82 18.46 -12.81
CA VAL A 86 29.89 18.34 -11.82
C VAL A 86 30.84 19.54 -11.85
N LYS A 87 31.27 19.98 -13.03
CA LYS A 87 32.11 21.17 -13.19
C LYS A 87 31.46 22.40 -12.57
N SER A 88 30.16 22.59 -12.79
CA SER A 88 29.43 23.71 -12.20
C SER A 88 29.34 23.63 -10.68
N LEU A 89 29.09 22.45 -10.12
CA LEU A 89 29.04 22.24 -8.68
C LEU A 89 30.37 22.62 -8.03
N LEU A 90 31.47 22.11 -8.58
CA LEU A 90 32.83 22.35 -8.07
C LEU A 90 33.33 23.79 -8.31
N LYS A 91 32.88 24.43 -9.40
CA LYS A 91 33.14 25.87 -9.63
C LYS A 91 32.43 26.73 -8.60
N THR A 92 31.18 26.40 -8.24
CA THR A 92 30.38 27.17 -7.29
C THR A 92 30.82 26.95 -5.84
N VAL A 93 31.24 25.73 -5.50
CA VAL A 93 31.74 25.36 -4.16
C VAL A 93 32.98 24.47 -4.34
N PRO A 94 34.19 25.07 -4.40
CA PRO A 94 35.43 24.31 -4.48
C PRO A 94 35.58 23.36 -3.29
N GLY A 95 36.06 22.13 -3.56
CA GLY A 95 36.25 21.09 -2.53
C GLY A 95 35.02 20.23 -2.22
N LEU A 96 33.87 20.44 -2.88
CA LEU A 96 32.73 19.52 -2.75
C LEU A 96 33.11 18.09 -3.16
N LYS A 97 32.72 17.12 -2.33
CA LYS A 97 32.76 15.70 -2.72
C LYS A 97 31.55 15.41 -3.61
N VAL A 98 31.79 14.83 -4.78
CA VAL A 98 30.74 14.46 -5.74
C VAL A 98 30.78 12.96 -6.01
N ILE A 99 29.64 12.29 -5.86
CA ILE A 99 29.49 10.86 -6.12
C ILE A 99 28.49 10.67 -7.27
N ILE A 100 28.89 9.96 -8.32
CA ILE A 100 28.01 9.57 -9.42
C ILE A 100 27.62 8.11 -9.20
N VAL A 101 26.32 7.83 -9.08
CA VAL A 101 25.81 6.49 -8.78
C VAL A 101 25.08 5.92 -9.98
N SER A 102 25.50 4.74 -10.43
CA SER A 102 24.86 4.04 -11.55
C SER A 102 24.61 2.57 -11.27
N ASN A 103 23.65 1.96 -11.98
CA ASN A 103 23.35 0.52 -11.84
C ASN A 103 24.30 -0.37 -12.64
N SER A 104 25.08 0.22 -13.54
CA SER A 104 26.05 -0.45 -14.41
C SER A 104 27.23 0.48 -14.68
N PRO A 105 28.37 -0.04 -15.16
CA PRO A 105 29.45 0.79 -15.64
C PRO A 105 28.95 1.84 -16.64
N ILE A 106 29.38 3.08 -16.49
CA ILE A 106 28.92 4.20 -17.32
C ILE A 106 29.56 4.08 -18.71
N TYR A 107 28.71 3.96 -19.75
CA TYR A 107 29.17 3.88 -21.12
C TYR A 107 28.29 4.72 -22.07
N PRO A 108 28.86 5.63 -22.88
CA PRO A 108 30.29 5.88 -23.05
C PRO A 108 30.95 6.50 -21.79
N PRO A 109 32.28 6.35 -21.61
CA PRO A 109 32.97 6.93 -20.47
C PRO A 109 32.79 8.46 -20.41
N LEU A 110 32.58 8.98 -19.20
CA LEU A 110 32.48 10.43 -18.96
C LEU A 110 33.78 11.12 -19.36
N GLN A 111 33.67 12.20 -20.14
CA GLN A 111 34.81 12.89 -20.74
C GLN A 111 35.23 14.12 -19.91
N TRP A 112 36.24 13.97 -19.04
CA TRP A 112 36.69 14.99 -18.09
C TRP A 112 37.74 15.98 -18.62
N LYS A 113 37.75 16.28 -19.92
CA LYS A 113 38.84 17.04 -20.57
C LYS A 113 39.18 18.33 -19.79
N TYR A 114 40.46 18.45 -19.40
CA TYR A 114 41.06 19.60 -18.71
C TYR A 114 40.41 19.98 -17.38
N PHE A 115 39.85 19.01 -16.65
CA PHE A 115 39.22 19.24 -15.35
C PHE A 115 39.72 18.24 -14.31
N ASP A 116 40.20 18.76 -13.18
CA ASP A 116 40.55 17.92 -12.02
C ASP A 116 39.27 17.33 -11.41
N HIS A 117 39.16 16.01 -11.51
CA HIS A 117 38.03 15.23 -11.02
C HIS A 117 38.44 14.32 -9.85
N SER A 118 39.55 14.61 -9.17
CA SER A 118 40.00 13.90 -7.97
C SER A 118 38.96 13.86 -6.85
N ALA A 119 38.11 14.90 -6.76
CA ALA A 119 36.99 14.99 -5.82
C ALA A 119 35.73 14.21 -6.26
N VAL A 120 35.76 13.57 -7.43
CA VAL A 120 34.64 12.84 -8.03
C VAL A 120 34.85 11.34 -7.87
N LYS A 121 33.87 10.65 -7.28
CA LYS A 121 33.83 9.20 -7.18
C LYS A 121 32.67 8.62 -7.98
N VAL A 122 32.89 7.50 -8.66
CA VAL A 122 31.83 6.73 -9.32
C VAL A 122 31.54 5.49 -8.50
N ILE A 123 30.26 5.25 -8.18
CA ILE A 123 29.77 4.03 -7.53
C ILE A 123 28.92 3.26 -8.53
N ASN A 124 29.24 1.97 -8.70
CA ASN A 124 28.47 1.04 -9.49
C ASN A 124 27.70 0.07 -8.58
N LEU A 125 26.38 0.08 -8.68
CA LEU A 125 25.49 -0.78 -7.88
C LEU A 125 25.35 -2.20 -8.45
N LYS A 126 26.00 -2.51 -9.58
CA LYS A 126 26.00 -3.86 -10.17
C LYS A 126 26.70 -4.85 -9.26
N LEU A 127 26.09 -6.03 -9.05
CA LEU A 127 26.69 -7.10 -8.26
C LEU A 127 27.81 -7.74 -9.06
N GLU A 128 29.00 -7.75 -8.48
CA GLU A 128 30.19 -8.37 -9.04
C GLU A 128 30.65 -9.46 -8.08
N VAL A 129 30.90 -10.67 -8.60
CA VAL A 129 31.13 -11.88 -7.80
C VAL A 129 32.33 -11.73 -6.86
N GLY A 130 33.37 -11.01 -7.27
CA GLY A 130 34.56 -10.74 -6.46
C GLY A 130 34.58 -9.38 -5.76
N GLY A 131 33.50 -8.59 -5.84
CA GLY A 131 33.43 -7.25 -5.26
C GLY A 131 33.06 -7.25 -3.77
N TYR A 132 33.34 -6.15 -3.08
CA TYR A 132 32.97 -5.98 -1.68
C TYR A 132 31.59 -5.32 -1.55
N LYS A 133 30.92 -5.53 -0.41
CA LYS A 133 29.62 -4.92 -0.13
C LYS A 133 29.74 -3.39 -0.06
N GLU A 134 30.86 -2.90 0.44
CA GLU A 134 31.16 -1.49 0.65
C GLU A 134 31.27 -0.75 -0.68
N ASP A 135 31.74 -1.41 -1.74
CA ASP A 135 31.95 -0.81 -3.07
C ASP A 135 30.66 -0.30 -3.73
N ARG A 136 29.53 -0.92 -3.37
CA ARG A 136 28.17 -0.58 -3.86
C ARG A 136 27.38 0.27 -2.87
N ASP A 137 27.89 0.52 -1.67
CA ASP A 137 27.16 1.21 -0.62
C ASP A 137 27.45 2.71 -0.65
N LEU A 138 26.46 3.51 -1.07
CA LEU A 138 26.55 4.96 -1.05
C LEU A 138 26.84 5.50 0.36
N LEU A 139 26.18 4.95 1.38
CA LEU A 139 26.26 5.47 2.75
C LEU A 139 27.60 5.20 3.41
N TYR A 140 28.30 4.16 2.96
CA TYR A 140 29.69 3.87 3.34
C TYR A 140 30.66 4.93 2.81
N HIS A 141 30.41 5.46 1.62
CA HIS A 141 31.28 6.45 0.97
C HIS A 141 30.95 7.92 1.33
N VAL A 142 29.80 8.18 1.92
CA VAL A 142 29.42 9.52 2.39
C VAL A 142 29.84 9.69 3.86
N GLN A 143 30.71 10.66 4.14
CA GLN A 143 31.10 11.02 5.52
C GLN A 143 30.36 12.25 6.06
N THR A 144 29.74 13.02 5.17
CA THR A 144 29.07 14.27 5.53
C THR A 144 27.70 14.02 6.15
N LYS A 145 27.21 15.00 6.92
CA LYS A 145 25.90 14.91 7.58
C LYS A 145 24.74 14.88 6.58
N TYR A 146 24.85 15.62 5.49
CA TYR A 146 23.80 15.76 4.49
C TYR A 146 24.25 15.23 3.13
N ILE A 147 23.28 14.73 2.37
CA ILE A 147 23.43 14.23 1.01
C ILE A 147 22.56 15.08 0.10
N CYS A 148 23.16 15.71 -0.91
CA CYS A 148 22.45 16.53 -1.88
C CYS A 148 22.36 15.79 -3.21
N PHE A 149 21.20 15.20 -3.52
CA PHE A 149 20.94 14.59 -4.80
C PHE A 149 20.64 15.66 -5.85
N VAL A 150 21.44 15.68 -6.90
CA VAL A 150 21.33 16.64 -8.00
C VAL A 150 21.00 15.86 -9.28
N PRO A 151 19.86 16.13 -9.94
CA PRO A 151 19.57 15.55 -11.24
C PRO A 151 20.61 15.98 -12.29
N ASP A 152 20.70 15.22 -13.38
CA ASP A 152 21.53 15.63 -14.51
C ASP A 152 21.09 16.95 -15.15
N SER A 153 22.03 17.66 -15.78
CA SER A 153 21.81 18.95 -16.44
C SER A 153 21.21 20.00 -15.48
N VAL A 154 21.81 20.13 -14.30
CA VAL A 154 21.43 21.14 -13.29
C VAL A 154 22.66 21.97 -12.92
N ARG A 155 22.47 23.25 -12.64
CA ARG A 155 23.54 24.20 -12.33
C ARG A 155 23.16 25.04 -11.11
N PRO A 156 23.90 24.97 -9.99
CA PRO A 156 23.70 25.93 -8.91
C PRO A 156 24.14 27.32 -9.34
N MET A 157 23.32 28.34 -9.05
CA MET A 157 23.64 29.72 -9.46
C MET A 157 24.74 30.35 -8.58
N THR A 158 24.67 30.15 -7.27
CA THR A 158 25.60 30.77 -6.31
C THR A 158 25.88 29.86 -5.11
N ARG A 159 27.00 30.08 -4.41
CA ARG A 159 27.32 29.39 -3.14
C ARG A 159 26.21 29.59 -2.09
N ASN A 160 25.59 30.76 -2.07
CA ASN A 160 24.49 31.08 -1.14
C ASN A 160 23.27 30.18 -1.32
N SER A 161 23.03 29.65 -2.53
CA SER A 161 21.91 28.73 -2.75
C SER A 161 22.01 27.45 -1.91
N PHE A 162 23.22 26.91 -1.69
CA PHE A 162 23.46 25.78 -0.79
C PHE A 162 23.25 26.15 0.68
N VAL A 163 23.66 27.36 1.08
CA VAL A 163 23.43 27.86 2.44
C VAL A 163 21.94 27.96 2.74
N THR A 164 21.15 28.47 1.79
CA THR A 164 19.69 28.53 1.93
C THR A 164 19.06 27.14 2.04
N LEU A 165 19.55 26.14 1.28
CA LEU A 165 19.12 24.75 1.44
C LEU A 165 19.43 24.21 2.84
N LEU A 166 20.66 24.40 3.33
CA LEU A 166 21.08 23.93 4.65
C LEU A 166 20.26 24.57 5.78
N LYS A 167 19.99 25.88 5.69
CA LYS A 167 19.12 26.58 6.63
C LYS A 167 17.69 26.01 6.65
N GLY A 168 17.20 25.50 5.53
CA GLY A 168 15.89 24.84 5.48
C GLY A 168 15.79 23.57 6.33
N LEU A 169 16.92 22.92 6.65
CA LEU A 169 16.96 21.74 7.55
C LEU A 169 17.02 22.13 9.02
N ASP A 170 17.16 23.41 9.35
CA ASP A 170 17.05 23.88 10.73
C ASP A 170 15.58 23.94 11.19
N GLU A 171 14.63 23.92 10.25
CA GLU A 171 13.21 23.76 10.56
C GLU A 171 12.99 22.40 11.28
N PRO A 172 12.30 22.39 12.44
CA PRO A 172 12.10 21.17 13.21
C PRO A 172 11.31 20.13 12.39
N ASN A 173 11.70 18.86 12.53
CA ASN A 173 11.08 17.71 11.84
C ASN A 173 11.22 17.72 10.30
N VAL A 174 12.14 18.49 9.75
CA VAL A 174 12.48 18.46 8.32
C VAL A 174 13.73 17.61 8.08
N HIS A 175 13.53 16.45 7.46
CA HIS A 175 14.63 15.53 7.11
C HIS A 175 14.96 15.51 5.61
N ILE A 176 14.02 15.98 4.79
CA ILE A 176 14.09 15.95 3.33
C ILE A 176 13.63 17.31 2.81
N LEU A 177 14.48 17.97 2.02
CA LEU A 177 14.16 19.19 1.31
C LEU A 177 14.23 18.97 -0.19
N ALA A 178 13.27 19.52 -0.91
CA ALA A 178 13.28 19.60 -2.36
C ALA A 178 13.39 21.07 -2.80
N ALA A 179 14.22 21.35 -3.79
CA ALA A 179 14.33 22.67 -4.40
C ALA A 179 14.18 22.59 -5.93
N PRO A 180 13.28 23.37 -6.53
CA PRO A 180 13.03 23.32 -7.97
C PRO A 180 14.27 23.59 -8.83
N VAL A 181 14.31 22.97 -10.00
CA VAL A 181 15.21 23.33 -11.10
C VAL A 181 14.41 24.05 -12.19
N SER A 182 14.91 25.18 -12.67
CA SER A 182 14.24 26.07 -13.63
C SER A 182 12.90 26.58 -13.10
N GLU A 183 11.95 26.92 -13.98
CA GLU A 183 10.69 27.58 -13.59
C GLU A 183 9.93 26.79 -12.52
N VAL A 184 9.66 27.48 -11.41
CA VAL A 184 8.96 26.98 -10.22
C VAL A 184 7.58 26.38 -10.55
N SER A 185 6.97 26.82 -11.66
CA SER A 185 5.62 26.44 -12.12
C SER A 185 5.46 24.95 -12.43
N LEU A 186 6.54 24.26 -12.85
CA LEU A 186 6.49 22.83 -13.19
C LEU A 186 6.74 21.91 -11.99
N THR A 187 7.15 22.47 -10.85
CA THR A 187 7.43 21.70 -9.63
C THR A 187 6.29 21.83 -8.64
N SER A 188 5.71 20.69 -8.26
CA SER A 188 4.52 20.63 -7.41
C SER A 188 4.68 19.60 -6.30
N CYS A 189 4.13 19.94 -5.14
CA CYS A 189 3.99 19.01 -4.03
C CYS A 189 2.97 17.91 -4.37
N GLN A 190 3.21 16.72 -3.83
CA GLN A 190 2.40 15.53 -4.05
C GLN A 190 2.13 14.83 -2.71
N LYS A 191 0.86 14.57 -2.41
CA LYS A 191 0.43 13.69 -1.33
C LYS A 191 0.35 12.25 -1.81
N MET A 192 0.64 11.34 -0.89
CA MET A 192 0.59 9.89 -1.08
C MET A 192 -0.29 9.28 0.00
N ASP A 193 -1.26 8.48 -0.42
CA ASP A 193 -1.98 7.55 0.44
C ASP A 193 -1.48 6.13 0.15
N LEU A 194 -0.64 5.62 1.06
CA LEU A 194 0.01 4.32 0.95
C LEU A 194 -0.78 3.29 1.76
N GLN A 195 -1.58 2.48 1.08
CA GLN A 195 -2.41 1.45 1.67
C GLN A 195 -1.69 0.10 1.55
N ALA A 196 -0.67 -0.13 2.37
CA ALA A 196 0.18 -1.32 2.31
C ALA A 196 -0.60 -2.65 2.42
N LEU A 197 -1.60 -2.70 3.31
CA LEU A 197 -2.53 -3.83 3.45
C LEU A 197 -3.22 -4.20 2.13
N LYS A 198 -3.49 -3.21 1.27
CA LYS A 198 -4.19 -3.34 -0.01
C LYS A 198 -3.28 -3.20 -1.23
N TRP A 199 -1.95 -3.20 -1.05
CA TRP A 199 -0.98 -3.08 -2.14
C TRP A 199 -1.19 -1.85 -3.04
N THR A 200 -1.81 -0.79 -2.50
CA THR A 200 -2.33 0.32 -3.29
C THR A 200 -1.65 1.62 -2.88
N LEU A 201 -1.27 2.42 -3.87
CA LEU A 201 -0.74 3.76 -3.69
C LEU A 201 -1.60 4.77 -4.45
N VAL A 202 -2.13 5.77 -3.77
CA VAL A 202 -2.89 6.86 -4.39
C VAL A 202 -2.12 8.15 -4.30
N TYR A 203 -1.97 8.84 -5.43
CA TYR A 203 -1.29 10.12 -5.52
C TYR A 203 -2.27 11.26 -5.76
N ASN A 204 -2.10 12.34 -5.01
CA ASN A 204 -2.86 13.58 -5.19
C ASN A 204 -1.90 14.76 -5.29
N ILE A 205 -2.02 15.59 -6.33
CA ILE A 205 -1.17 16.78 -6.50
C ILE A 205 -1.71 17.90 -5.62
N THR A 206 -0.84 18.54 -4.86
CA THR A 206 -1.16 19.70 -4.00
C THR A 206 -0.21 20.86 -4.29
N PRO A 207 -0.40 21.61 -5.40
CA PRO A 207 0.59 22.59 -5.87
C PRO A 207 0.86 23.73 -4.87
N SER A 208 -0.12 24.12 -4.08
CA SER A 208 -0.02 25.21 -3.10
C SER A 208 0.72 24.83 -1.82
N GLU A 209 0.86 23.52 -1.54
CA GLU A 209 1.50 23.07 -0.31
C GLU A 209 3.03 23.13 -0.40
N LEU A 210 3.62 23.26 0.78
CA LEU A 210 5.05 23.41 1.00
C LEU A 210 5.66 22.23 1.77
N PHE A 211 4.82 21.39 2.37
CA PHE A 211 5.14 20.14 3.04
C PHE A 211 4.30 19.04 2.41
N CYS A 212 4.95 18.02 1.86
CA CYS A 212 4.28 16.96 1.11
C CYS A 212 4.98 15.61 1.28
N ASP A 213 4.39 14.55 0.71
CA ASP A 213 4.97 13.20 0.79
C ASP A 213 6.05 12.99 -0.29
N GLY A 214 5.94 13.69 -1.42
CA GLY A 214 6.97 13.77 -2.45
C GLY A 214 6.76 14.99 -3.35
N VAL A 215 7.65 15.17 -4.32
CA VAL A 215 7.63 16.29 -5.25
C VAL A 215 7.71 15.77 -6.68
N THR A 216 6.88 16.33 -7.56
CA THR A 216 6.92 16.08 -9.01
C THR A 216 7.64 17.20 -9.72
N GLY A 217 8.26 16.89 -10.87
CA GLY A 217 9.05 17.84 -11.66
C GLY A 217 10.54 17.71 -11.36
N LYS A 218 11.39 18.42 -12.10
CA LYS A 218 12.85 18.37 -11.92
C LYS A 218 13.26 19.21 -10.70
N HIS A 219 13.88 18.59 -9.71
CA HIS A 219 14.26 19.25 -8.46
C HIS A 219 15.50 18.61 -7.83
N VAL A 220 16.24 19.40 -7.06
CA VAL A 220 17.35 18.97 -6.20
C VAL A 220 16.78 18.49 -4.87
N LEU A 221 17.38 17.46 -4.28
CA LEU A 221 16.95 16.89 -3.00
C LEU A 221 18.08 16.95 -1.98
N LEU A 222 17.89 17.63 -0.85
CA LEU A 222 18.82 17.59 0.29
C LEU A 222 18.23 16.70 1.38
N VAL A 223 18.97 15.67 1.80
CA VAL A 223 18.52 14.66 2.76
C VAL A 223 19.53 14.52 3.89
N GLU A 224 19.05 14.38 5.12
CA GLU A 224 19.89 13.98 6.25
C GLU A 224 20.35 12.53 6.09
N LYS A 225 21.65 12.27 6.25
CA LYS A 225 22.22 10.92 6.10
C LYS A 225 21.49 9.91 7.00
N GLU A 226 21.17 10.30 8.23
CA GLU A 226 20.42 9.46 9.19
C GLU A 226 18.99 9.14 8.73
N ALA A 227 18.32 10.07 8.06
CA ALA A 227 17.01 9.80 7.47
C ALA A 227 17.13 8.81 6.31
N LEU A 228 18.15 8.97 5.46
CA LEU A 228 18.42 8.06 4.34
C LEU A 228 18.75 6.64 4.82
N MET A 229 19.49 6.49 5.93
CA MET A 229 19.82 5.19 6.55
C MET A 229 18.59 4.41 7.05
N LYS A 230 17.47 5.09 7.31
CA LYS A 230 16.22 4.44 7.74
C LYS A 230 15.44 3.85 6.57
N LEU A 231 15.82 4.14 5.32
CA LEU A 231 15.15 3.65 4.12
C LEU A 231 15.78 2.33 3.65
N PRO A 232 15.00 1.28 3.34
CA PRO A 232 15.54 -0.02 2.92
C PRO A 232 16.40 0.02 1.65
N ASP A 233 16.00 0.78 0.63
CA ASP A 233 16.76 0.95 -0.61
C ASP A 233 16.45 2.33 -1.26
N PRO A 234 17.13 3.40 -0.84
CA PRO A 234 16.80 4.76 -1.25
C PRO A 234 17.16 5.09 -2.71
N LEU A 235 17.87 4.21 -3.43
CA LEU A 235 18.45 4.51 -4.75
C LEU A 235 17.74 3.80 -5.91
N ILE A 236 16.59 3.19 -5.64
CA ILE A 236 15.71 2.60 -6.66
C ILE A 236 15.32 3.66 -7.70
N LEU A 237 15.31 3.26 -8.97
CA LEU A 237 14.84 4.10 -10.08
C LEU A 237 13.38 3.76 -10.43
N PRO A 238 12.57 4.73 -10.89
CA PRO A 238 12.92 6.15 -11.11
C PRO A 238 13.17 6.89 -9.80
N PHE A 239 14.22 7.73 -9.80
CA PHE A 239 14.61 8.51 -8.63
C PHE A 239 14.15 9.96 -8.83
N PRO A 240 13.58 10.63 -7.81
CA PRO A 240 13.47 10.20 -6.40
C PRO A 240 12.16 9.50 -6.00
N ASP A 241 11.30 9.09 -6.95
CA ASP A 241 9.97 8.51 -6.65
C ASP A 241 10.00 7.40 -5.58
N ALA A 242 10.90 6.42 -5.74
CA ALA A 242 11.01 5.31 -4.80
C ALA A 242 11.46 5.75 -3.40
N LEU A 243 12.31 6.77 -3.32
CA LEU A 243 12.76 7.34 -2.05
C LEU A 243 11.57 7.98 -1.33
N TYR A 244 10.71 8.72 -2.03
CA TYR A 244 9.53 9.33 -1.43
C TYR A 244 8.51 8.31 -0.92
N ILE A 245 8.28 7.22 -1.65
CA ILE A 245 7.38 6.15 -1.20
C ILE A 245 7.90 5.53 0.11
N GLN A 246 9.21 5.28 0.19
CA GLN A 246 9.83 4.73 1.40
C GLN A 246 9.83 5.74 2.56
N ALA A 247 10.10 7.01 2.28
CA ALA A 247 10.02 8.10 3.25
C ALA A 247 8.60 8.22 3.83
N LYS A 248 7.56 8.13 2.98
CA LYS A 248 6.16 8.08 3.39
C LYS A 248 5.88 6.91 4.33
N ALA A 249 6.38 5.72 4.03
CA ALA A 249 6.23 4.54 4.89
C ALA A 249 6.92 4.72 6.27
N LYS A 250 7.88 5.65 6.39
CA LYS A 250 8.54 6.04 7.64
C LYS A 250 7.97 7.34 8.24
N ASN A 251 6.82 7.82 7.75
CA ASN A 251 6.18 9.08 8.16
C ASN A 251 7.08 10.32 8.02
N MET A 252 8.04 10.30 7.09
CA MET A 252 8.89 11.44 6.78
C MET A 252 8.22 12.32 5.72
N LYS A 253 8.24 13.64 5.94
CA LYS A 253 7.74 14.64 4.99
C LYS A 253 8.88 15.30 4.25
N THR A 254 8.57 15.72 3.03
CA THR A 254 9.44 16.53 2.16
C THR A 254 8.99 17.98 2.23
N ARG A 255 9.92 18.89 2.51
CA ARG A 255 9.71 20.33 2.48
C ARG A 255 10.14 20.88 1.12
N LEU A 256 9.23 21.53 0.38
CA LEU A 256 9.50 22.15 -0.91
C LEU A 256 9.94 23.61 -0.77
N LEU A 257 11.22 23.91 -0.96
CA LEU A 257 11.77 25.27 -0.90
C LEU A 257 11.69 25.97 -2.26
N ARG A 258 10.66 26.81 -2.44
CA ARG A 258 10.50 27.63 -3.66
C ARG A 258 11.47 28.82 -3.73
N THR A 259 12.10 29.19 -2.61
CA THR A 259 13.06 30.31 -2.53
C THR A 259 14.41 29.98 -3.15
N VAL A 260 14.70 28.69 -3.37
CA VAL A 260 15.92 28.23 -4.03
C VAL A 260 15.52 27.69 -5.39
N VAL A 261 16.07 28.28 -6.45
CA VAL A 261 15.91 27.80 -7.82
C VAL A 261 17.29 27.65 -8.44
N TRP A 262 17.59 26.46 -8.93
CA TRP A 262 18.82 26.20 -9.70
C TRP A 262 18.50 26.20 -11.19
N SER A 263 19.46 26.58 -12.04
CA SER A 263 19.21 26.64 -13.48
C SER A 263 19.37 25.26 -14.14
N SER A 264 18.67 25.07 -15.26
CA SER A 264 18.93 23.93 -16.15
C SER A 264 20.20 24.13 -16.96
N GLY A 265 20.92 23.05 -17.21
CA GLY A 265 22.07 23.00 -18.12
C GLY A 265 21.64 22.78 -19.56
N ARG A 266 22.42 21.97 -20.30
CA ARG A 266 22.10 21.61 -21.70
C ARG A 266 20.76 20.88 -21.76
N PRO A 267 19.82 21.25 -22.65
CA PRO A 267 18.62 20.46 -22.85
C PRO A 267 18.98 19.04 -23.30
N LEU A 268 18.42 18.05 -22.63
CA LEU A 268 18.60 16.63 -22.93
C LEU A 268 17.37 16.07 -23.64
N LEU A 269 17.52 14.92 -24.29
CA LEU A 269 16.44 14.15 -24.92
C LEU A 269 15.73 14.91 -26.06
N GLN A 270 16.50 15.62 -26.89
CA GLN A 270 15.93 16.48 -27.94
C GLN A 270 15.38 15.72 -29.16
N SER A 271 15.78 14.47 -29.38
CA SER A 271 15.30 13.68 -30.54
C SER A 271 14.18 12.71 -30.15
N GLN A 272 13.26 12.47 -31.10
CA GLN A 272 12.14 11.53 -30.92
C GLN A 272 12.61 10.11 -30.56
N HIS A 273 13.70 9.65 -31.17
CA HIS A 273 14.29 8.34 -30.87
C HIS A 273 14.76 8.23 -29.42
N ILE A 274 15.40 9.29 -28.90
CA ILE A 274 15.88 9.34 -27.52
C ILE A 274 14.70 9.43 -26.54
N LEU A 275 13.67 10.20 -26.87
CA LEU A 275 12.43 10.27 -26.07
C LEU A 275 11.74 8.91 -25.98
N TRP A 276 11.64 8.18 -27.10
CA TRP A 276 11.10 6.82 -27.12
C TRP A 276 11.91 5.87 -26.22
N LYS A 277 13.25 5.92 -26.30
CA LYS A 277 14.13 5.13 -25.42
C LYS A 277 13.90 5.45 -23.93
N LYS A 278 13.82 6.74 -23.57
CA LYS A 278 13.57 7.18 -22.19
C LYS A 278 12.20 6.70 -21.71
N HIS A 279 11.16 6.83 -22.54
CA HIS A 279 9.82 6.39 -22.17
C HIS A 279 9.76 4.89 -21.88
N ARG A 280 10.33 4.05 -22.78
CA ARG A 280 10.42 2.60 -22.57
C ARG A 280 11.18 2.26 -21.28
N LEU A 281 12.34 2.88 -21.08
CA LEU A 281 13.17 2.64 -19.90
C LEU A 281 12.47 3.08 -18.59
N ASN A 282 11.73 4.18 -18.63
CA ASN A 282 10.94 4.65 -17.49
C ASN A 282 9.82 3.67 -17.15
N GLN A 283 9.12 3.11 -18.14
CA GLN A 283 8.11 2.07 -17.91
C GLN A 283 8.73 0.83 -17.24
N GLU A 284 9.86 0.34 -17.75
CA GLU A 284 10.58 -0.79 -17.15
C GLU A 284 11.08 -0.51 -15.72
N ARG A 285 11.52 0.72 -15.45
CA ARG A 285 11.95 1.14 -14.10
C ARG A 285 10.76 1.26 -13.15
N GLN A 286 9.65 1.84 -13.59
CA GLN A 286 8.41 1.93 -12.80
C GLN A 286 7.87 0.55 -12.45
N GLN A 287 7.82 -0.38 -13.41
CA GLN A 287 7.41 -1.76 -13.16
C GLN A 287 8.27 -2.41 -12.07
N ARG A 288 9.60 -2.34 -12.22
CA ARG A 288 10.53 -2.89 -11.22
C ARG A 288 10.44 -2.20 -9.86
N MET A 289 10.26 -0.89 -9.83
CA MET A 289 10.10 -0.13 -8.59
C MET A 289 8.87 -0.60 -7.81
N PHE A 290 7.70 -0.62 -8.45
CA PHE A 290 6.47 -1.02 -7.76
C PHE A 290 6.45 -2.49 -7.38
N GLU A 291 7.05 -3.37 -8.20
CA GLU A 291 7.28 -4.77 -7.84
C GLU A 291 8.14 -4.90 -6.57
N ARG A 292 9.31 -4.25 -6.52
CA ARG A 292 10.21 -4.28 -5.35
C ARG A 292 9.57 -3.66 -4.11
N LEU A 293 8.73 -2.64 -4.27
CA LEU A 293 8.02 -1.98 -3.18
C LEU A 293 6.71 -2.68 -2.80
N SER A 294 6.38 -3.83 -3.41
CA SER A 294 5.13 -4.57 -3.17
C SER A 294 3.86 -3.71 -3.38
N ILE A 295 3.87 -2.84 -4.38
CA ILE A 295 2.72 -2.03 -4.81
C ILE A 295 2.19 -2.63 -6.10
N LYS A 296 0.89 -2.97 -6.14
CA LYS A 296 0.26 -3.65 -7.27
C LYS A 296 -0.81 -2.81 -7.97
N ARG A 297 -1.23 -1.70 -7.35
CA ARG A 297 -2.17 -0.74 -7.93
C ARG A 297 -1.74 0.68 -7.59
N VAL A 298 -1.73 1.56 -8.59
CA VAL A 298 -1.37 2.97 -8.44
C VAL A 298 -2.47 3.82 -9.06
N VAL A 299 -3.02 4.74 -8.27
CA VAL A 299 -4.02 5.69 -8.76
C VAL A 299 -3.42 7.09 -8.78
N ARG A 300 -3.36 7.73 -9.95
CA ARG A 300 -2.82 9.09 -10.10
C ARG A 300 -3.43 9.82 -11.28
N GLY A 301 -3.82 11.09 -11.09
CA GLY A 301 -4.35 11.92 -12.19
C GLY A 301 -5.56 11.30 -12.90
N GLY A 302 -6.43 10.60 -12.17
CA GLY A 302 -7.59 9.89 -12.72
C GLY A 302 -7.26 8.58 -13.44
N LYS A 303 -5.99 8.18 -13.53
CA LYS A 303 -5.55 6.90 -14.11
C LYS A 303 -5.41 5.84 -13.03
N ASP A 304 -5.84 4.63 -13.36
CA ASP A 304 -5.72 3.42 -12.53
C ASP A 304 -4.73 2.46 -13.19
N GLU A 305 -3.52 2.36 -12.63
CA GLU A 305 -2.40 1.62 -13.17
C GLU A 305 -2.15 0.34 -12.36
N TRP A 306 -1.86 -0.77 -13.05
CA TRP A 306 -1.75 -2.10 -12.46
C TRP A 306 -0.34 -2.68 -12.63
N TYR A 307 0.25 -3.13 -11.53
CA TYR A 307 1.61 -3.67 -11.46
C TYR A 307 1.62 -5.07 -10.83
N GLY A 308 0.51 -5.81 -10.95
CA GLY A 308 0.31 -7.15 -10.41
C GLY A 308 0.15 -8.21 -11.50
N CYS A 309 -0.58 -9.29 -11.20
CA CYS A 309 -0.83 -10.36 -12.17
C CYS A 309 -1.77 -9.93 -13.30
N THR A 310 -1.59 -10.52 -14.48
CA THR A 310 -2.45 -10.35 -15.66
C THR A 310 -3.10 -11.69 -16.04
N ARG A 311 -3.80 -11.72 -17.18
CA ARG A 311 -4.35 -12.95 -17.75
C ARG A 311 -3.25 -13.87 -18.27
N GLU A 312 -2.10 -13.34 -18.64
CA GLU A 312 -0.96 -14.05 -19.23
C GLU A 312 0.05 -14.51 -18.17
N SER A 313 -0.01 -13.97 -16.95
CA SER A 313 0.90 -14.33 -15.85
C SER A 313 0.27 -15.33 -14.88
N ALA A 314 1.10 -15.93 -14.02
CA ALA A 314 0.61 -16.58 -12.81
C ALA A 314 -0.08 -15.58 -11.88
N ARG A 315 -0.96 -16.09 -10.99
CA ARG A 315 -1.56 -15.29 -9.91
C ARG A 315 -0.48 -14.86 -8.90
N CYS A 316 -0.77 -13.85 -8.09
CA CYS A 316 0.25 -13.22 -7.24
C CYS A 316 0.74 -14.07 -6.04
N PHE A 317 0.04 -15.17 -5.71
CA PHE A 317 0.37 -16.05 -4.59
C PHE A 317 0.38 -17.51 -5.07
N GLY A 318 1.19 -18.34 -4.41
CA GLY A 318 1.35 -19.75 -4.75
C GLY A 318 0.13 -20.61 -4.46
N THR A 319 0.33 -21.92 -4.37
CA THR A 319 -0.69 -22.86 -3.87
C THR A 319 -1.05 -22.51 -2.44
N VAL A 320 -2.35 -22.46 -2.15
CA VAL A 320 -2.85 -22.20 -0.79
C VAL A 320 -2.71 -23.48 0.03
N VAL A 321 -2.21 -23.37 1.26
CA VAL A 321 -2.02 -24.49 2.18
C VAL A 321 -2.74 -24.17 3.49
N GLY A 322 -3.52 -25.12 4.02
CA GLY A 322 -4.25 -24.95 5.28
C GLY A 322 -5.20 -23.75 5.25
N ASP A 323 -5.85 -23.53 4.11
CA ASP A 323 -6.84 -22.47 3.85
C ASP A 323 -6.29 -21.05 4.07
N THR A 324 -4.97 -20.88 4.13
CA THR A 324 -4.31 -19.59 4.43
C THR A 324 -3.36 -19.18 3.29
N PRO A 325 -3.74 -18.21 2.44
CA PRO A 325 -2.87 -17.67 1.42
C PRO A 325 -1.66 -16.92 1.99
N SER A 326 -0.54 -16.95 1.26
CA SER A 326 0.75 -16.37 1.72
C SER A 326 0.67 -14.88 2.07
N TYR A 327 -0.20 -14.11 1.40
CA TYR A 327 -0.32 -12.67 1.65
C TYR A 327 -0.87 -12.35 3.05
N LEU A 328 -1.63 -13.25 3.68
CA LEU A 328 -2.10 -13.06 5.05
C LEU A 328 -0.94 -13.14 6.05
N LEU A 329 0.04 -14.00 5.77
CA LEU A 329 1.29 -14.10 6.55
C LEU A 329 2.20 -12.89 6.33
N GLU A 330 2.10 -12.22 5.17
CA GLU A 330 2.76 -10.92 4.92
C GLU A 330 2.07 -9.75 5.61
N GLY A 331 0.98 -10.00 6.35
CA GLY A 331 0.16 -8.97 6.97
C GLY A 331 -0.59 -8.10 5.96
N LYS A 332 -0.95 -8.66 4.80
CA LYS A 332 -1.66 -7.99 3.72
C LYS A 332 -2.95 -8.74 3.37
N TRP A 333 -3.82 -8.07 2.62
CA TRP A 333 -5.03 -8.66 2.05
C TRP A 333 -4.78 -9.14 0.62
N THR A 334 -5.80 -9.63 -0.06
CA THR A 334 -5.68 -10.15 -1.41
C THR A 334 -5.17 -9.05 -2.35
N PRO A 335 -4.15 -9.32 -3.18
CA PRO A 335 -3.70 -8.41 -4.22
C PRO A 335 -4.86 -7.87 -5.06
N PRO A 336 -4.94 -6.55 -5.30
CA PRO A 336 -6.10 -5.95 -5.96
C PRO A 336 -6.26 -6.44 -7.40
N CYS A 337 -5.16 -6.79 -8.07
CA CYS A 337 -5.17 -7.41 -9.41
C CYS A 337 -5.81 -8.81 -9.38
N CYS A 338 -5.60 -9.57 -8.30
CA CYS A 338 -6.24 -10.87 -8.11
C CYS A 338 -7.73 -10.71 -7.86
N LEU A 339 -8.13 -9.79 -6.98
CA LEU A 339 -9.55 -9.47 -6.78
C LEU A 339 -10.22 -9.03 -8.09
N ASN A 340 -9.55 -8.22 -8.92
CA ASN A 340 -10.08 -7.84 -10.23
C ASN A 340 -10.28 -9.05 -11.15
N ALA A 341 -9.31 -9.97 -11.22
CA ALA A 341 -9.43 -11.20 -12.00
C ALA A 341 -10.55 -12.13 -11.47
N LEU A 342 -10.73 -12.23 -10.15
CA LEU A 342 -11.84 -12.98 -9.54
C LEU A 342 -13.18 -12.36 -9.91
N ARG A 343 -13.35 -11.03 -9.78
CA ARG A 343 -14.57 -10.34 -10.23
C ARG A 343 -14.85 -10.60 -11.71
N THR A 344 -13.84 -10.50 -12.57
CA THR A 344 -14.01 -10.77 -14.00
C THR A 344 -14.44 -12.21 -14.26
N THR A 345 -13.82 -13.18 -13.59
CA THR A 345 -14.16 -14.61 -13.74
C THR A 345 -15.56 -14.91 -13.22
N ALA A 346 -15.93 -14.38 -12.06
CA ALA A 346 -17.28 -14.52 -11.50
C ALA A 346 -18.36 -13.93 -12.42
N ARG A 347 -18.15 -12.71 -12.95
CA ARG A 347 -19.09 -12.11 -13.92
C ARG A 347 -19.27 -12.96 -15.17
N HIS A 348 -18.18 -13.55 -15.68
CA HIS A 348 -18.23 -14.47 -16.81
C HIS A 348 -19.05 -15.72 -16.47
N VAL A 349 -18.80 -16.34 -15.32
CA VAL A 349 -19.53 -17.53 -14.87
C VAL A 349 -21.02 -17.22 -14.68
N PHE A 350 -21.38 -16.12 -14.02
CA PHE A 350 -22.79 -15.69 -13.88
C PHE A 350 -23.48 -15.55 -15.23
N LYS A 351 -22.82 -14.90 -16.21
CA LYS A 351 -23.34 -14.76 -17.57
C LYS A 351 -23.59 -16.12 -18.23
N GLN A 352 -22.65 -17.07 -18.12
CA GLN A 352 -22.81 -18.41 -18.71
C GLN A 352 -23.93 -19.21 -18.03
N LEU A 353 -24.02 -19.17 -16.70
CA LEU A 353 -25.08 -19.85 -15.94
C LEU A 353 -26.47 -19.28 -16.26
N GLN A 354 -26.57 -17.95 -16.39
CA GLN A 354 -27.81 -17.27 -16.74
C GLN A 354 -28.26 -17.61 -18.17
N ILE A 355 -27.35 -17.57 -19.15
CA ILE A 355 -27.66 -17.93 -20.55
C ILE A 355 -28.16 -19.38 -20.65
N ALA A 356 -27.57 -20.29 -19.89
CA ALA A 356 -27.96 -21.70 -19.88
C ALA A 356 -29.21 -22.00 -19.03
N GLY A 357 -29.75 -21.03 -18.29
CA GLY A 357 -30.90 -21.25 -17.41
C GLY A 357 -30.60 -22.23 -16.27
N ILE A 358 -29.38 -22.16 -15.71
CA ILE A 358 -28.97 -22.93 -14.53
C ILE A 358 -29.39 -22.20 -13.26
N ARG A 359 -30.13 -22.88 -12.38
CA ARG A 359 -30.42 -22.39 -11.03
C ARG A 359 -29.14 -22.46 -10.20
N HIS A 360 -28.68 -21.30 -9.75
CA HIS A 360 -27.45 -21.12 -8.99
C HIS A 360 -27.66 -20.07 -7.90
N TRP A 361 -26.76 -20.04 -6.92
CA TRP A 361 -26.74 -19.06 -5.84
C TRP A 361 -25.31 -18.79 -5.39
N LEU A 362 -25.05 -17.61 -4.83
CA LEU A 362 -23.82 -17.36 -4.09
C LEU A 362 -23.72 -18.29 -2.87
N GLU A 363 -22.54 -18.84 -2.63
CA GLU A 363 -22.27 -19.76 -1.53
C GLU A 363 -21.11 -19.25 -0.66
N GLY A 364 -20.94 -19.83 0.53
CA GLY A 364 -19.72 -19.68 1.33
C GLY A 364 -19.26 -18.24 1.57
N GLY A 365 -17.96 -18.00 1.37
CA GLY A 365 -17.32 -16.69 1.57
C GLY A 365 -17.84 -15.62 0.61
N SER A 366 -18.29 -16.03 -0.58
CA SER A 366 -18.85 -15.13 -1.59
C SER A 366 -20.20 -14.54 -1.18
N LEU A 367 -21.11 -15.37 -0.65
CA LEU A 367 -22.38 -14.88 -0.10
C LEU A 367 -22.15 -13.98 1.11
N LEU A 368 -21.18 -14.33 1.97
CA LEU A 368 -20.82 -13.52 3.12
C LEU A 368 -20.25 -12.15 2.70
N GLY A 369 -19.36 -12.12 1.70
CA GLY A 369 -18.83 -10.89 1.13
C GLY A 369 -19.91 -10.00 0.52
N ALA A 370 -20.84 -10.60 -0.24
CA ALA A 370 -22.00 -9.89 -0.79
C ALA A 370 -22.84 -9.23 0.31
N MET A 371 -23.13 -9.95 1.40
CA MET A 371 -23.92 -9.44 2.52
C MET A 371 -23.22 -8.30 3.30
N ARG A 372 -21.88 -8.30 3.36
CA ARG A 372 -21.11 -7.33 4.13
C ARG A 372 -20.76 -6.06 3.36
N SER A 373 -20.35 -6.23 2.11
CA SER A 373 -19.75 -5.15 1.33
C SER A 373 -20.10 -5.19 -0.15
N PHE A 374 -21.08 -6.02 -0.55
CA PHE A 374 -21.52 -6.17 -1.94
C PHE A 374 -20.39 -6.57 -2.91
N ASP A 375 -19.34 -7.22 -2.39
CA ASP A 375 -18.11 -7.56 -3.12
C ASP A 375 -17.43 -8.77 -2.45
N ILE A 376 -16.38 -9.30 -3.07
CA ILE A 376 -15.55 -10.37 -2.51
C ILE A 376 -14.92 -9.88 -1.19
N LEU A 377 -14.86 -10.74 -0.16
CA LEU A 377 -14.13 -10.40 1.06
C LEU A 377 -12.69 -10.01 0.69
N PRO A 378 -12.12 -8.93 1.22
CA PRO A 378 -10.89 -8.39 0.68
C PRO A 378 -9.65 -9.28 0.93
N TRP A 379 -9.78 -10.30 1.78
CA TRP A 379 -8.78 -11.33 2.04
C TRP A 379 -9.08 -12.68 1.38
N ASP A 380 -10.21 -12.85 0.69
CA ASP A 380 -10.55 -14.08 -0.02
C ASP A 380 -9.77 -14.24 -1.32
N TYR A 381 -9.66 -15.47 -1.80
CA TYR A 381 -8.82 -15.83 -2.94
C TYR A 381 -9.56 -16.54 -4.09
N ASP A 382 -10.85 -16.82 -3.92
CA ASP A 382 -11.74 -17.49 -4.87
C ASP A 382 -13.17 -16.93 -4.76
N VAL A 383 -14.09 -17.54 -5.51
CA VAL A 383 -15.53 -17.25 -5.48
C VAL A 383 -16.29 -18.58 -5.49
N ASP A 384 -17.28 -18.74 -4.63
CA ASP A 384 -18.03 -19.99 -4.48
C ASP A 384 -19.49 -19.83 -4.91
N LEU A 385 -19.97 -20.72 -5.76
CA LEU A 385 -21.37 -20.81 -6.16
C LEU A 385 -21.92 -22.22 -5.93
N GLY A 386 -23.15 -22.30 -5.42
CA GLY A 386 -23.95 -23.52 -5.47
C GLY A 386 -24.82 -23.54 -6.74
N PHE A 387 -25.08 -24.72 -7.30
CA PHE A 387 -26.04 -24.88 -8.37
C PHE A 387 -26.81 -26.21 -8.29
N MET A 388 -27.97 -26.27 -8.94
CA MET A 388 -28.77 -27.50 -9.00
C MET A 388 -28.11 -28.54 -9.92
N ARG A 389 -27.73 -29.71 -9.38
CA ARG A 389 -27.08 -30.80 -10.13
C ARG A 389 -27.89 -31.27 -11.35
N GLU A 390 -29.21 -31.26 -11.26
CA GLU A 390 -30.10 -31.61 -12.38
C GLU A 390 -30.01 -30.64 -13.57
N ASP A 391 -29.50 -29.42 -13.35
CA ASP A 391 -29.27 -28.42 -14.41
C ASP A 391 -27.92 -28.59 -15.10
N LEU A 392 -27.05 -29.48 -14.62
CA LEU A 392 -25.71 -29.73 -15.17
C LEU A 392 -25.70 -29.98 -16.69
N PRO A 393 -26.65 -30.73 -17.29
CA PRO A 393 -26.68 -30.94 -18.74
C PRO A 393 -26.94 -29.68 -19.57
N LYS A 394 -27.44 -28.59 -18.96
CA LYS A 394 -27.80 -27.36 -19.67
C LYS A 394 -26.58 -26.54 -20.13
N LEU A 395 -25.42 -26.74 -19.50
CA LEU A 395 -24.20 -25.99 -19.83
C LEU A 395 -23.12 -26.91 -20.42
N SER A 396 -22.89 -26.76 -21.73
CA SER A 396 -21.93 -27.59 -22.47
C SER A 396 -20.49 -27.51 -21.94
N TRP A 397 -20.10 -26.41 -21.31
CA TRP A 397 -18.78 -26.25 -20.69
C TRP A 397 -18.59 -27.22 -19.51
N LEU A 398 -19.58 -27.35 -18.62
CA LEU A 398 -19.53 -28.29 -17.48
C LEU A 398 -19.53 -29.74 -17.95
N LEU A 399 -20.32 -30.07 -18.97
CA LEU A 399 -20.32 -31.41 -19.56
C LEU A 399 -18.95 -31.79 -20.14
N ARG A 400 -18.30 -30.87 -20.85
CA ARG A 400 -16.94 -31.12 -21.38
C ARG A 400 -15.89 -31.18 -20.28
N ALA A 401 -15.96 -30.26 -19.32
CA ALA A 401 -15.08 -30.20 -18.16
C ALA A 401 -15.13 -31.48 -17.31
N SER A 402 -16.25 -32.21 -17.31
CA SER A 402 -16.40 -33.50 -16.61
C SER A 402 -15.46 -34.60 -17.12
N LYS A 403 -14.99 -34.49 -18.37
CA LYS A 403 -14.08 -35.46 -19.00
C LYS A 403 -12.63 -34.97 -18.96
N SER A 404 -12.42 -33.70 -19.26
CA SER A 404 -11.10 -33.08 -19.31
C SER A 404 -11.21 -31.55 -19.21
N PRO A 405 -10.19 -30.84 -18.70
CA PRO A 405 -10.16 -29.38 -18.73
C PRO A 405 -10.42 -28.83 -20.14
N VAL A 406 -11.31 -27.84 -20.26
CA VAL A 406 -11.68 -27.19 -21.52
C VAL A 406 -11.51 -25.69 -21.42
N VAL A 407 -11.01 -25.07 -22.48
CA VAL A 407 -10.91 -23.60 -22.57
C VAL A 407 -12.05 -23.08 -23.42
N ASP A 408 -12.77 -22.10 -22.90
CA ASP A 408 -13.86 -21.48 -23.65
C ASP A 408 -13.38 -20.41 -24.65
N THR A 409 -14.34 -19.84 -25.37
CA THR A 409 -14.09 -18.84 -26.41
C THR A 409 -13.51 -17.53 -25.88
N GLU A 410 -13.70 -17.22 -24.59
CA GLU A 410 -13.15 -16.02 -23.96
C GLU A 410 -11.80 -16.33 -23.28
N GLY A 411 -11.39 -17.59 -23.20
CA GLY A 411 -10.09 -18.05 -22.68
C GLY A 411 -10.10 -18.50 -21.21
N PHE A 412 -11.27 -18.64 -20.59
CA PHE A 412 -11.40 -19.20 -19.24
C PHE A 412 -11.29 -20.73 -19.29
N VAL A 413 -10.73 -21.32 -18.24
CA VAL A 413 -10.51 -22.78 -18.17
C VAL A 413 -11.57 -23.39 -17.26
N TRP A 414 -12.37 -24.30 -17.78
CA TRP A 414 -13.37 -25.06 -17.05
C TRP A 414 -12.84 -26.47 -16.82
N GLU A 415 -12.86 -26.92 -15.57
CA GLU A 415 -12.41 -28.27 -15.20
C GLU A 415 -13.30 -28.86 -14.11
N LYS A 416 -13.35 -30.19 -14.04
CA LYS A 416 -13.86 -30.89 -12.86
C LYS A 416 -12.72 -31.07 -11.87
N ALA A 417 -12.91 -30.65 -10.63
CA ALA A 417 -11.89 -30.75 -9.61
C ALA A 417 -11.57 -32.21 -9.29
N THR A 418 -10.30 -32.50 -9.00
CA THR A 418 -9.85 -33.85 -8.64
C THR A 418 -10.03 -34.15 -7.15
N GLU A 419 -10.12 -33.10 -6.34
CA GLU A 419 -10.22 -33.14 -4.88
C GLU A 419 -11.67 -33.29 -4.35
N GLY A 420 -12.67 -33.19 -5.22
CA GLY A 420 -14.08 -33.34 -4.86
C GLY A 420 -15.00 -33.31 -6.09
N ASP A 421 -16.30 -33.54 -5.88
CA ASP A 421 -17.29 -33.54 -6.96
C ASP A 421 -17.82 -32.12 -7.24
N PHE A 422 -16.94 -31.22 -7.70
CA PHE A 422 -17.29 -29.84 -8.06
C PHE A 422 -16.52 -29.40 -9.32
N TYR A 423 -16.94 -28.27 -9.89
CA TYR A 423 -16.31 -27.69 -11.07
C TYR A 423 -15.57 -26.41 -10.72
N ARG A 424 -14.48 -26.15 -11.41
CA ARG A 424 -13.64 -24.97 -11.23
C ARG A 424 -13.51 -24.22 -12.54
N VAL A 425 -13.69 -22.90 -12.50
CA VAL A 425 -13.52 -22.01 -13.65
C VAL A 425 -12.38 -21.03 -13.36
N GLN A 426 -11.25 -21.22 -14.03
CA GLN A 426 -10.04 -20.42 -13.84
C GLN A 426 -9.97 -19.23 -14.80
N PHE A 427 -9.36 -18.13 -14.35
CA PHE A 427 -9.22 -16.88 -15.11
C PHE A 427 -8.51 -17.09 -16.46
N SER A 428 -7.49 -17.94 -16.50
CA SER A 428 -6.82 -18.38 -17.74
C SER A 428 -5.96 -19.63 -17.49
N ARG A 429 -5.33 -20.17 -18.55
CA ARG A 429 -4.33 -21.25 -18.43
C ARG A 429 -3.14 -20.89 -17.54
N SER A 430 -2.72 -19.62 -17.59
CA SER A 430 -1.59 -19.13 -16.79
C SER A 430 -2.02 -18.72 -15.38
N ASN A 431 -3.24 -18.19 -15.24
CA ASN A 431 -3.73 -17.59 -14.01
C ASN A 431 -4.86 -18.42 -13.39
N ARG A 432 -4.52 -19.12 -12.31
CA ARG A 432 -5.40 -20.06 -11.60
C ARG A 432 -6.29 -19.42 -10.51
N LEU A 433 -6.56 -18.13 -10.58
CA LEU A 433 -7.66 -17.52 -9.80
C LEU A 433 -8.98 -18.06 -10.36
N HIS A 434 -9.92 -18.40 -9.50
CA HIS A 434 -11.04 -19.23 -9.93
C HIS A 434 -12.35 -18.95 -9.22
N VAL A 435 -13.41 -19.48 -9.84
CA VAL A 435 -14.74 -19.64 -9.28
C VAL A 435 -15.02 -21.13 -9.15
N ASP A 436 -15.43 -21.59 -7.97
CA ASP A 436 -15.84 -22.97 -7.71
C ASP A 436 -17.37 -23.09 -7.78
N LEU A 437 -17.84 -24.19 -8.38
CA LEU A 437 -19.23 -24.49 -8.68
C LEU A 437 -19.61 -25.83 -8.06
N PHE A 438 -20.41 -25.79 -7.00
CA PHE A 438 -20.80 -26.96 -6.21
C PHE A 438 -22.17 -27.49 -6.65
N PRO A 439 -22.25 -28.73 -7.18
CA PRO A 439 -23.52 -29.35 -7.56
C PRO A 439 -24.27 -29.88 -6.34
N PHE A 440 -25.41 -29.28 -6.01
CA PHE A 440 -26.31 -29.76 -4.97
C PHE A 440 -27.55 -30.45 -5.56
N TYR A 441 -28.12 -31.39 -4.81
CA TYR A 441 -29.41 -32.01 -5.12
C TYR A 441 -30.28 -32.06 -3.87
N ASN A 442 -31.60 -32.07 -4.07
CA ASN A 442 -32.57 -32.15 -2.99
C ASN A 442 -32.82 -33.62 -2.63
N LYS A 443 -32.56 -33.98 -1.37
CA LYS A 443 -32.89 -35.27 -0.76
C LYS A 443 -33.87 -35.03 0.38
N ASN A 444 -35.16 -35.28 0.13
CA ASN A 444 -36.24 -35.18 1.11
C ASN A 444 -36.33 -33.81 1.83
N GLY A 445 -36.12 -32.70 1.11
CA GLY A 445 -36.19 -31.35 1.66
C GLY A 445 -34.86 -30.80 2.17
N THR A 446 -33.77 -31.57 2.10
CA THR A 446 -32.41 -31.13 2.41
C THR A 446 -31.56 -31.07 1.14
N MET A 447 -30.89 -29.94 0.92
CA MET A 447 -29.88 -29.81 -0.13
C MET A 447 -28.58 -30.45 0.35
N THR A 448 -28.08 -31.38 -0.46
CA THR A 448 -26.87 -32.17 -0.18
C THR A 448 -26.01 -32.33 -1.44
N LYS A 449 -24.78 -32.80 -1.28
CA LYS A 449 -23.82 -33.14 -2.33
C LYS A 449 -23.03 -34.38 -1.94
N ASP A 450 -22.30 -34.94 -2.89
CA ASP A 450 -21.65 -36.24 -2.71
C ASP A 450 -20.30 -36.17 -1.97
N THR A 451 -19.68 -34.98 -1.88
CA THR A 451 -18.36 -34.77 -1.24
C THR A 451 -18.31 -33.50 -0.40
N TRP A 452 -17.66 -33.54 0.76
CA TRP A 452 -17.55 -32.41 1.71
C TRP A 452 -16.12 -32.18 2.18
N PHE A 453 -15.73 -30.92 2.37
CA PHE A 453 -14.42 -30.55 2.88
C PHE A 453 -14.37 -30.56 4.41
N LYS A 454 -13.58 -31.48 4.99
CA LYS A 454 -13.48 -31.64 6.45
C LYS A 454 -12.98 -30.39 7.19
N THR A 455 -12.18 -29.55 6.53
CA THR A 455 -11.62 -28.33 7.14
C THR A 455 -12.58 -27.14 7.09
N HIS A 456 -13.64 -27.20 6.28
CA HIS A 456 -14.57 -26.10 6.05
C HIS A 456 -15.89 -26.35 6.80
N LYS A 457 -16.04 -25.80 8.00
CA LYS A 457 -17.26 -25.95 8.82
C LYS A 457 -18.54 -25.53 8.09
N GLN A 458 -18.44 -24.54 7.21
CA GLN A 458 -19.52 -24.00 6.39
C GLN A 458 -19.94 -24.92 5.24
N ASP A 459 -19.10 -25.88 4.86
CA ASP A 459 -19.39 -26.85 3.81
C ASP A 459 -20.25 -27.99 4.39
N ARG A 460 -21.56 -27.72 4.45
CA ARG A 460 -22.56 -28.61 5.05
C ARG A 460 -23.90 -28.56 4.33
N GLU A 461 -24.72 -29.58 4.57
CA GLU A 461 -26.11 -29.65 4.13
C GLU A 461 -26.95 -28.48 4.68
N PHE A 462 -28.01 -28.12 3.96
CA PHE A 462 -28.95 -27.07 4.39
C PHE A 462 -30.38 -27.34 3.89
N PRO A 463 -31.41 -26.79 4.57
CA PRO A 463 -32.80 -26.96 4.14
C PRO A 463 -33.09 -26.36 2.74
N ALA A 464 -33.82 -27.10 1.91
CA ALA A 464 -34.15 -26.68 0.55
C ALA A 464 -35.09 -25.46 0.48
N HIS A 465 -35.76 -25.09 1.57
CA HIS A 465 -36.62 -23.90 1.61
C HIS A 465 -35.82 -22.61 1.38
N PHE A 466 -34.51 -22.59 1.72
CA PHE A 466 -33.64 -21.45 1.45
C PHE A 466 -33.49 -21.13 -0.05
N LEU A 467 -33.81 -22.08 -0.94
CA LEU A 467 -33.76 -21.88 -2.39
C LEU A 467 -35.14 -21.69 -3.02
N ASN A 468 -36.22 -21.71 -2.24
CA ASN A 468 -37.59 -21.71 -2.72
C ASN A 468 -38.43 -20.58 -2.07
N PRO A 469 -38.48 -19.37 -2.66
CA PRO A 469 -37.75 -18.95 -3.87
C PRO A 469 -36.30 -18.54 -3.55
N LEU A 470 -35.45 -18.49 -4.57
CA LEU A 470 -34.19 -17.77 -4.50
C LEU A 470 -34.46 -16.26 -4.35
N SER A 471 -33.59 -15.54 -3.63
CA SER A 471 -33.58 -14.08 -3.62
C SER A 471 -32.50 -13.54 -4.55
N THR A 472 -32.34 -12.22 -4.56
CA THR A 472 -31.22 -11.53 -5.21
C THR A 472 -30.41 -10.74 -4.20
N ILE A 473 -29.13 -10.52 -4.50
CA ILE A 473 -28.23 -9.66 -3.73
C ILE A 473 -27.24 -8.96 -4.66
N SER A 474 -26.80 -7.76 -4.29
CA SER A 474 -25.73 -7.06 -4.99
C SER A 474 -24.38 -7.71 -4.66
N PHE A 475 -23.64 -8.09 -5.70
CA PHE A 475 -22.30 -8.64 -5.60
C PHE A 475 -21.49 -8.23 -6.82
N ILE A 476 -20.28 -7.70 -6.60
CA ILE A 476 -19.32 -7.31 -7.66
C ILE A 476 -19.90 -6.40 -8.74
N GLY A 477 -20.90 -5.58 -8.37
CA GLY A 477 -21.60 -4.65 -9.27
C GLY A 477 -22.74 -5.26 -10.08
N LEU A 478 -23.16 -6.49 -9.78
CA LEU A 478 -24.30 -7.17 -10.40
C LEU A 478 -25.34 -7.55 -9.34
N ASN A 479 -26.61 -7.64 -9.73
CA ASN A 479 -27.63 -8.33 -8.92
C ASN A 479 -27.61 -9.81 -9.29
N VAL A 480 -27.18 -10.67 -8.37
CA VAL A 480 -27.03 -12.11 -8.59
C VAL A 480 -27.96 -12.89 -7.66
N SER A 481 -28.19 -14.16 -7.98
CA SER A 481 -29.05 -15.02 -7.18
C SER A 481 -28.39 -15.45 -5.87
N ALA A 482 -29.18 -15.51 -4.80
CA ALA A 482 -28.77 -15.91 -3.48
C ALA A 482 -29.88 -16.74 -2.81
N PRO A 483 -29.57 -17.49 -1.74
CA PRO A 483 -30.61 -18.08 -0.91
C PRO A 483 -31.52 -16.99 -0.34
N ASN A 484 -32.81 -17.26 -0.13
CA ASN A 484 -33.64 -16.39 0.69
C ASN A 484 -33.14 -16.37 2.14
N ASN A 485 -33.60 -15.40 2.95
CA ASN A 485 -33.21 -15.28 4.35
C ASN A 485 -31.67 -15.38 4.56
N ILE A 486 -30.91 -14.65 3.72
CA ILE A 486 -29.45 -14.74 3.58
C ILE A 486 -28.71 -14.76 4.92
N ARG A 487 -29.14 -13.91 5.87
CA ARG A 487 -28.54 -13.86 7.22
C ARG A 487 -28.66 -15.20 7.94
N GLU A 488 -29.86 -15.77 8.00
CA GLU A 488 -30.10 -17.05 8.66
C GLU A 488 -29.33 -18.19 7.98
N PHE A 489 -29.27 -18.18 6.65
CA PHE A 489 -28.48 -19.12 5.87
C PHE A 489 -26.98 -19.04 6.22
N LEU A 490 -26.42 -17.83 6.31
CA LEU A 490 -25.04 -17.61 6.69
C LEU A 490 -24.77 -18.02 8.14
N GLU A 491 -25.67 -17.71 9.07
CA GLU A 491 -25.54 -18.06 10.48
C GLU A 491 -25.64 -19.58 10.72
N LEU A 492 -26.45 -20.30 9.93
CA LEU A 492 -26.48 -21.76 9.92
C LEU A 492 -25.12 -22.37 9.56
N LYS A 493 -24.41 -21.75 8.61
CA LYS A 493 -23.15 -22.26 8.06
C LYS A 493 -21.93 -21.85 8.87
N PHE A 494 -21.81 -20.58 9.21
CA PHE A 494 -20.62 -20.02 9.87
C PHE A 494 -20.80 -19.87 11.38
N GLY A 495 -22.04 -19.62 11.83
CA GLY A 495 -22.38 -19.30 13.21
C GLY A 495 -22.95 -17.90 13.36
N HIS A 496 -23.62 -17.67 14.49
CA HIS A 496 -24.34 -16.43 14.78
C HIS A 496 -23.43 -15.18 14.74
N GLY A 497 -23.87 -14.12 14.06
CA GLY A 497 -23.15 -12.85 13.97
C GLY A 497 -21.95 -12.82 13.02
N VAL A 498 -21.81 -13.81 12.12
CA VAL A 498 -20.73 -13.86 11.12
C VAL A 498 -20.66 -12.62 10.22
N VAL A 499 -21.82 -12.02 9.91
CA VAL A 499 -21.90 -10.81 9.07
C VAL A 499 -21.23 -9.62 9.75
N GLU A 500 -21.42 -9.49 11.07
CA GLU A 500 -20.88 -8.38 11.86
C GLU A 500 -19.46 -8.63 12.36
N ARG A 501 -19.04 -9.89 12.52
CA ARG A 501 -17.76 -10.27 13.15
C ARG A 501 -16.79 -10.89 12.14
N PRO A 502 -15.87 -10.10 11.57
CA PRO A 502 -14.94 -10.60 10.55
C PRO A 502 -13.88 -11.52 11.15
N ALA A 503 -13.52 -12.52 10.37
CA ALA A 503 -12.53 -13.51 10.70
C ALA A 503 -11.75 -13.89 9.44
N TYR A 504 -10.48 -14.28 9.63
CA TYR A 504 -9.70 -14.90 8.57
C TYR A 504 -10.04 -16.39 8.46
N PRO A 505 -9.78 -17.03 7.29
CA PRO A 505 -10.13 -18.42 7.07
C PRO A 505 -9.63 -19.38 8.16
N ASN A 506 -8.45 -19.12 8.73
CA ASN A 506 -7.88 -19.90 9.82
C ASN A 506 -7.59 -19.00 11.04
N GLU A 507 -8.61 -18.79 11.88
CA GLU A 507 -8.52 -17.96 13.10
C GLU A 507 -7.51 -18.47 14.13
N ARG A 508 -7.21 -19.79 14.11
CA ARG A 508 -6.20 -20.38 15.01
C ARG A 508 -4.79 -19.94 14.63
N LEU A 509 -4.55 -19.70 13.35
CA LEU A 509 -3.26 -19.26 12.83
C LEU A 509 -3.15 -17.72 12.84
N LEU A 510 -4.19 -17.01 12.41
CA LEU A 510 -4.19 -15.54 12.33
C LEU A 510 -5.52 -14.96 12.82
N LYS A 511 -5.45 -14.04 13.80
CA LYS A 511 -6.61 -13.28 14.26
C LYS A 511 -6.89 -12.08 13.35
N PHE A 512 -8.16 -11.69 13.27
CA PHE A 512 -8.60 -10.48 12.58
C PHE A 512 -8.71 -9.30 13.56
N PRO A 513 -8.34 -8.06 13.17
CA PRO A 513 -7.61 -7.70 11.94
C PRO A 513 -6.15 -8.17 12.01
N VAL A 514 -5.40 -8.06 10.90
CA VAL A 514 -3.95 -8.31 10.95
C VAL A 514 -3.37 -7.32 11.96
N GLU A 515 -2.86 -7.82 13.09
CA GLU A 515 -1.91 -7.08 13.90
C GLU A 515 -0.58 -7.13 13.14
N LEU A 516 -0.18 -5.99 12.56
CA LEU A 516 1.15 -5.87 11.95
C LEU A 516 2.17 -6.08 13.08
N ILE A 517 2.69 -7.29 13.23
CA ILE A 517 3.86 -7.53 14.08
C ILE A 517 4.98 -6.70 13.45
N PRO A 518 5.51 -5.67 14.14
CA PRO A 518 6.64 -4.93 13.62
C PRO A 518 7.78 -5.92 13.44
N THR A 519 8.29 -6.06 12.20
CA THR A 519 9.47 -6.88 11.86
C THR A 519 10.75 -6.44 12.58
N THR A 520 10.65 -5.50 13.54
CA THR A 520 11.71 -5.05 14.43
C THR A 520 11.74 -5.77 15.79
N GLN A 521 10.78 -6.61 16.13
CA GLN A 521 10.95 -7.51 17.27
C GLN A 521 11.69 -8.76 16.80
N ARG A 522 12.98 -8.88 17.21
CA ARG A 522 13.63 -10.18 17.27
C ARG A 522 12.69 -11.11 18.04
N THR A 523 12.27 -12.19 17.41
CA THR A 523 11.63 -13.31 18.08
C THR A 523 12.46 -13.69 19.31
N PRO A 524 11.88 -13.86 20.51
CA PRO A 524 12.58 -14.55 21.58
C PRO A 524 12.93 -15.95 21.07
N ASP A 525 14.20 -16.34 21.19
CA ASP A 525 14.69 -17.68 20.92
C ASP A 525 14.02 -18.68 21.87
N HIS A 526 12.77 -19.11 21.63
CA HIS A 526 12.18 -20.28 22.28
C HIS A 526 11.00 -20.82 21.45
N LEU A 527 11.31 -21.67 20.48
CA LEU A 527 10.43 -22.78 20.11
C LEU A 527 11.30 -24.02 19.99
N ASP A 528 11.39 -24.71 21.13
CA ASP A 528 11.84 -26.08 21.25
C ASP A 528 10.89 -26.94 20.41
N MET A 529 11.33 -27.36 19.22
CA MET A 529 10.62 -28.34 18.41
C MET A 529 10.83 -29.73 19.03
N GLY A 530 10.01 -30.04 20.02
CA GLY A 530 9.79 -31.41 20.47
C GLY A 530 9.16 -32.21 19.34
N TYR A 531 9.96 -33.11 18.76
CA TYR A 531 9.48 -34.23 17.95
C TYR A 531 8.55 -35.11 18.79
N TYR A 532 7.31 -35.28 18.33
CA TYR A 532 6.52 -36.51 18.50
C TYR A 532 5.59 -36.70 17.30
#